data_AF-A0A2N3XSM9-F1
#
_entry.id   AF-A0A2N3XSM9-F1
#
_cell.length_a   1.000
_cell.length_b   1.000
_cell.length_c   1.000
_cell.angle_alpha   90.00
_cell.angle_beta   90.00
_cell.angle_gamma   90.00
#
_symmetry.space_group_name_H-M   'P 1'
#
loop_
_entity.id
_entity.type
_entity.pdbx_description
1 polymer ?
#
loop_
_entity_poly.entity_id
_entity_poly.type
_entity_poly.pdbx_seq_one_letter_code
_entity_poly.pdbx_strand_id
1 'polypeptide(L)'
;MSIYRLALMELGYQLRAQLPKSFAALAEVEVVLFEHLATVRIPDRIVVPVELAQENPARNRASDLVLAVEVVSPGSGRTYRVLKFAEYAEAGIPN
;
A
#
# COMPACT_ATOMS: atom_id res chain seq x y z
N MET A 1 10.99 -4.71 19.83
CA MET A 1 10.28 -4.60 18.54
C MET A 1 8.89 -4.02 18.81
N SER A 2 8.47 -2.95 18.14
CA SER A 2 7.14 -2.35 18.34
C SER A 2 6.04 -3.29 17.85
N ILE A 3 4.88 -3.35 18.53
CA ILE A 3 3.71 -4.16 18.12
C ILE A 3 3.27 -3.86 16.68
N TYR A 4 3.42 -2.61 16.25
CA TYR A 4 3.15 -2.19 14.87
C TYR A 4 4.10 -2.84 13.87
N ARG A 5 5.41 -2.88 14.17
CA ARG A 5 6.40 -3.55 13.32
C ARG A 5 6.16 -5.07 13.25
N LEU A 6 5.74 -5.67 14.36
CA LEU A 6 5.32 -7.08 14.38
C LEU A 6 4.13 -7.31 13.45
N ALA A 7 3.08 -6.48 13.57
CA ALA A 7 1.89 -6.58 12.72
C ALA A 7 2.22 -6.44 11.22
N LEU A 8 3.10 -5.50 10.86
CA LEU A 8 3.57 -5.34 9.48
C LEU A 8 4.28 -6.58 8.96
N MET A 9 5.13 -7.20 9.77
CA MET A 9 5.86 -8.41 9.41
C MET A 9 4.90 -9.59 9.17
N GLU A 10 4.01 -9.85 10.13
CA GLU A 10 3.02 -10.92 10.05
C GLU A 10 2.07 -10.74 8.85
N LEU A 11 1.59 -9.51 8.63
CA LEU A 11 0.77 -9.18 7.46
C LEU A 11 1.49 -9.50 6.15
N GLY A 12 2.79 -9.17 6.06
CA GLY A 12 3.60 -9.49 4.88
C GLY A 12 3.68 -10.99 4.61
N TYR A 13 3.87 -11.80 5.66
CA TYR A 13 3.86 -13.26 5.54
C TYR A 13 2.48 -13.80 5.11
N GLN A 14 1.41 -13.31 5.72
CA GLN A 14 0.04 -13.73 5.41
C GLN A 14 -0.36 -13.40 3.97
N LEU A 15 -0.05 -12.19 3.49
CA LEU A 15 -0.31 -11.79 2.10
C LEU A 15 0.48 -12.67 1.13
N ARG A 16 1.79 -12.82 1.35
CA ARG A 16 2.66 -13.62 0.46
C ARG A 16 2.19 -15.07 0.33
N ALA A 17 1.65 -15.67 1.39
CA ALA A 17 1.17 -17.05 1.37
C ALA A 17 -0.12 -17.23 0.54
N GLN A 18 -0.89 -16.17 0.33
CA GLN A 18 -2.22 -16.22 -0.29
C GLN A 18 -2.24 -15.62 -1.70
N LEU A 19 -1.26 -14.80 -2.06
CA LEU A 19 -1.21 -14.15 -3.36
C LEU A 19 -0.93 -15.15 -4.50
N PRO A 20 -1.62 -15.00 -5.64
CA PRO A 20 -1.20 -15.67 -6.88
C PRO A 20 0.23 -15.27 -7.26
N LYS A 21 0.95 -16.16 -7.95
CA LYS A 21 2.36 -15.92 -8.35
C LYS A 21 2.57 -14.70 -9.26
N SER A 22 1.51 -14.23 -9.92
CA SER A 22 1.51 -13.03 -10.77
C SER A 22 1.47 -11.72 -9.97
N PHE A 23 1.37 -11.77 -8.64
CA PHE A 23 1.32 -10.59 -7.80
C PHE A 23 2.43 -10.61 -6.74
N ALA A 24 2.85 -9.42 -6.34
CA ALA A 24 3.83 -9.21 -5.27
C ALA A 24 3.28 -8.22 -4.24
N ALA A 25 3.54 -8.49 -2.97
CA ALA A 25 3.31 -7.55 -1.88
C ALA A 25 4.60 -6.77 -1.57
N LEU A 26 4.55 -5.45 -1.64
CA LEU A 26 5.68 -4.56 -1.37
C LEU A 26 5.47 -3.79 -0.06
N ALA A 27 6.57 -3.35 0.55
CA ALA A 27 6.60 -2.65 1.84
C ALA A 27 6.99 -1.19 1.65
N GLU A 28 6.27 -0.25 2.27
CA GLU A 28 6.73 1.13 2.44
C GLU A 28 7.21 1.76 1.10
N VAL A 29 6.49 1.52 0.01
CA VAL A 29 6.81 2.00 -1.35
C VAL A 29 6.02 3.26 -1.68
N GLU A 30 6.61 4.18 -2.44
CA GLU A 30 5.92 5.38 -2.91
C GLU A 30 4.80 5.04 -3.89
N VAL A 31 3.62 5.62 -3.67
CA VAL A 31 2.48 5.53 -4.57
C VAL A 31 2.05 6.94 -4.94
N VAL A 32 2.07 7.22 -6.24
CA VAL A 32 1.53 8.46 -6.81
C VAL A 32 0.02 8.27 -7.00
N LEU A 33 -0.77 9.00 -6.21
CA LEU A 33 -2.24 8.95 -6.28
C LEU A 33 -2.79 9.83 -7.40
N PHE A 34 -2.28 11.07 -7.48
CA PHE A 34 -2.69 12.05 -8.49
C PHE A 34 -1.45 12.66 -9.13
N GLU A 35 -1.41 12.76 -10.46
CA GLU A 35 -0.25 13.32 -11.18
C GLU A 35 -0.27 14.86 -11.22
N HIS A 36 -1.45 15.44 -11.36
CA HIS A 36 -1.64 16.89 -11.28
C HIS A 36 -1.83 17.32 -9.83
N LEU A 37 -1.01 18.26 -9.34
CA LEU A 37 -0.84 18.56 -7.91
C LEU A 37 -0.44 17.30 -7.12
N ALA A 38 0.76 16.81 -7.45
CA ALA A 38 1.26 15.50 -7.04
C ALA A 38 0.96 15.16 -5.58
N THR A 39 0.09 14.18 -5.38
CA THR A 39 -0.17 13.59 -4.07
C THR A 39 0.49 12.23 -4.02
N VAL A 40 1.49 12.10 -3.15
CA VAL A 40 2.23 10.86 -2.94
C VAL A 40 1.95 10.33 -1.53
N ARG A 41 1.72 9.03 -1.44
CA ARG A 41 1.56 8.29 -0.19
C ARG A 41 2.57 7.14 -0.13
N ILE A 42 2.84 6.69 1.08
CA ILE A 42 3.66 5.51 1.34
C ILE A 42 2.80 4.56 2.18
N PRO A 43 1.95 3.73 1.55
CA PRO A 43 1.16 2.75 2.28
C PRO A 43 2.07 1.74 2.98
N ASP A 44 1.57 1.14 4.06
CA ASP A 44 2.31 0.13 4.81
C ASP A 44 2.59 -1.11 3.96
N ARG A 45 1.61 -1.51 3.14
CA ARG A 45 1.73 -2.56 2.12
C ARG A 45 0.96 -2.18 0.86
N ILE A 46 1.48 -2.59 -0.28
CA ILE A 46 0.77 -2.54 -1.56
C ILE A 46 0.84 -3.91 -2.25
N VAL A 47 -0.12 -4.21 -3.10
CA VAL A 47 -0.06 -5.36 -4.01
C VAL A 47 -0.13 -4.88 -5.45
N VAL A 48 0.82 -5.35 -6.25
CA VAL A 48 0.99 -5.00 -7.67
C VAL A 48 1.32 -6.26 -8.47
N PRO A 49 1.14 -6.26 -9.80
CA PRO A 49 1.70 -7.27 -10.68
C PRO A 49 3.20 -7.49 -10.44
N VAL A 50 3.65 -8.75 -10.46
CA VAL A 50 5.04 -9.11 -10.14
C VAL A 50 6.05 -8.52 -11.12
N GLU A 51 5.64 -8.31 -12.37
CA GLU A 51 6.45 -7.71 -13.43
C GLU A 51 6.78 -6.25 -13.09
N LEU A 52 5.79 -5.46 -12.65
CA LEU A 52 5.99 -4.07 -12.23
C LEU A 52 6.88 -3.98 -10.99
N ALA A 53 6.72 -4.90 -10.05
CA ALA A 53 7.58 -4.98 -8.87
C ALA A 53 9.06 -5.25 -9.23
N GLN A 54 9.34 -5.92 -10.33
CA GLN A 54 10.71 -6.18 -10.80
C GLN A 54 11.29 -4.99 -11.59
N GLU A 55 10.46 -4.30 -12.38
CA GLU A 55 10.88 -3.17 -13.21
C GLU A 55 11.14 -1.90 -12.39
N ASN A 56 10.23 -1.56 -11.46
CA ASN A 56 10.33 -0.34 -10.65
C ASN A 56 9.80 -0.56 -9.22
N PRO A 57 10.56 -1.24 -8.34
CA PRO A 57 10.11 -1.53 -6.98
C PRO A 57 9.94 -0.30 -6.09
N ALA A 58 10.52 0.85 -6.47
CA ALA A 58 10.60 2.02 -5.60
C ALA A 58 9.40 2.97 -5.71
N ARG A 59 8.66 2.95 -6.84
CA ARG A 59 7.56 3.89 -7.07
C ARG A 59 6.50 3.34 -8.01
N ASN A 60 5.25 3.38 -7.59
CA ASN A 60 4.09 2.90 -8.34
C ASN A 60 3.04 4.02 -8.52
N ARG A 61 2.15 3.85 -9.49
CA ARG A 61 0.96 4.70 -9.67
C ARG A 61 -0.24 3.98 -9.05
N ALA A 62 -1.25 4.73 -8.61
CA ALA A 62 -2.49 4.14 -8.08
C ALA A 62 -3.12 3.11 -9.04
N SER A 63 -3.05 3.35 -10.36
CA SER A 63 -3.53 2.44 -11.40
C SER A 63 -2.82 1.09 -11.45
N ASP A 64 -1.63 0.99 -10.88
CA ASP A 64 -0.80 -0.22 -10.89
C ASP A 64 -1.18 -1.16 -9.73
N LEU A 65 -1.91 -0.65 -8.73
CA LEU A 65 -2.24 -1.35 -7.50
C LEU A 65 -3.55 -2.11 -7.61
N VAL A 66 -3.57 -3.29 -6.99
CA VAL A 66 -4.81 -4.05 -6.72
C VAL A 66 -5.21 -4.04 -5.25
N LEU A 67 -4.31 -3.61 -4.36
CA LEU A 67 -4.57 -3.47 -2.92
C LEU A 67 -3.61 -2.44 -2.29
N ALA A 68 -4.10 -1.60 -1.39
CA ALA A 68 -3.30 -0.78 -0.47
C ALA A 68 -3.73 -1.01 0.99
N VAL A 69 -2.78 -1.28 1.89
CA VAL A 69 -3.07 -1.55 3.30
C VAL A 69 -2.39 -0.56 4.22
N GLU A 70 -3.09 -0.16 5.28
CA GLU A 70 -2.60 0.69 6.37
C GLU A 70 -2.86 -0.01 7.71
N VAL A 71 -1.81 -0.21 8.50
CA VAL A 71 -1.92 -0.74 9.87
C VAL A 71 -2.19 0.42 10.82
N VAL A 72 -3.37 0.41 11.42
CA VAL A 72 -3.80 1.48 12.32
C VAL A 72 -3.08 1.34 13.67
N SER A 73 -2.45 2.42 14.12
CA SER A 73 -1.89 2.52 15.47
C SER A 73 -2.67 3.54 16.31
N PRO A 74 -2.65 3.46 17.65
CA PRO A 74 -3.37 4.38 18.52
C PRO A 74 -3.03 5.87 18.30
N GLY A 75 -1.83 6.16 17.80
CA GLY A 75 -1.39 7.53 17.47
C GLY A 75 -1.90 8.06 16.13
N SER A 76 -2.51 7.22 15.29
CA SER A 76 -3.08 7.66 14.01
C SER A 76 -4.44 8.33 14.24
N GLY A 77 -4.51 9.64 14.08
CA GLY A 77 -5.75 10.41 14.27
C GLY A 77 -6.86 9.92 13.35
N ARG A 78 -8.09 9.79 13.89
CA ARG A 78 -9.27 9.29 13.15
C ARG A 78 -9.50 10.01 11.82
N THR A 79 -9.38 11.34 11.80
CA THR A 79 -9.56 12.15 10.60
C THR A 79 -8.54 11.81 9.51
N TYR A 80 -7.27 11.65 9.89
CA TYR A 80 -6.20 11.31 8.97
C TYR A 80 -6.41 9.91 8.36
N ARG A 81 -6.90 8.95 9.17
CA ARG A 81 -7.26 7.61 8.69
C ARG A 81 -8.36 7.65 7.62
N VAL A 82 -9.46 8.37 7.87
CA VAL A 82 -10.58 8.44 6.93
C VAL A 82 -10.18 9.11 5.63
N LEU A 83 -9.40 10.20 5.72
CA LEU A 83 -8.95 10.95 4.55
C LEU A 83 -8.10 10.07 3.61
N LYS A 84 -7.11 9.34 4.14
CA LYS A 84 -6.26 8.46 3.31
C LYS A 84 -7.06 7.45 2.49
N PHE A 85 -8.02 6.77 3.11
CA PHE A 85 -8.81 5.76 2.40
C PHE A 85 -9.72 6.40 1.35
N ALA A 86 -10.23 7.61 1.61
CA ALA A 86 -10.97 8.37 0.60
C ALA A 86 -10.07 8.75 -0.59
N GLU A 87 -8.83 9.21 -0.33
CA GLU A 87 -7.86 9.51 -1.39
C GLU A 87 -7.49 8.27 -2.22
N TYR A 88 -7.33 7.10 -1.59
CA TYR A 88 -7.06 5.84 -2.30
C TYR A 88 -8.23 5.42 -3.19
N ALA A 89 -9.46 5.52 -2.68
CA ALA A 89 -10.66 5.22 -3.46
C ALA A 89 -10.85 6.21 -4.62
N GLU A 90 -10.61 7.51 -4.38
CA GLU A 90 -10.66 8.55 -5.41
C GLU A 90 -9.58 8.33 -6.49
N ALA A 91 -8.39 7.87 -6.11
CA ALA A 91 -7.31 7.50 -7.02
C ALA A 91 -7.57 6.19 -7.79
N GLY A 92 -8.67 5.50 -7.51
CA GLY A 92 -9.10 4.29 -8.23
C GLY A 92 -8.47 2.98 -7.75
N ILE A 93 -7.83 2.96 -6.58
CA ILE A 93 -7.32 1.72 -5.99
C ILE A 93 -8.52 0.85 -5.58
N PRO A 94 -8.64 -0.39 -6.10
CA PRO A 94 -9.87 -1.16 -5.96
C PRO A 94 -10.09 -1.76 -4.56
N ASN A 95 -9.00 -1.98 -3.79
CA ASN A 95 -9.06 -2.61 -2.45
C ASN A 95 -8.10 -1.94 -1.46
#